data_AF-A0A380DRM6-F1
#
_entry.id   AF-A0A380DRM6-F1
#
_cell.length_a   1.000
_cell.length_b   1.000
_cell.length_c   1.000
_cell.angle_alpha   90.00
_cell.angle_beta   90.00
_cell.angle_gamma   90.00
#
_symmetry.space_group_name_H-M   'P 1'
#
loop_
_entity.id
_entity.type
_entity.pdbx_description
1 polymer ?
#
loop_
_entity_poly.entity_id
_entity_poly.type
_entity_poly.pdbx_seq_one_letter_code
_entity_poly.pdbx_strand_id
1 'polypeptide(L)'
;MSDFQREQRKNEHVEIAMAQSDAMHSDFDKMRFVHHSIPSINVNDIDLTSQTPDLTMAYPVYINAMTGGSEWTKNINEKLAVVARETGLAMAVGSTHAALRNPRMAETFTIARKMNPEGMIFSNVGADVPVERLWKQLNYLRHKRYKSMLILLKN
;
A
#
# COMPACT_ATOMS: atom_id res chain seq x y z
N MET A 1 11.33 -23.95 5.12
CA MET A 1 9.88 -23.77 4.85
C MET A 1 9.65 -23.89 3.37
N SER A 2 8.69 -24.71 2.97
CA SER A 2 8.26 -24.81 1.57
C SER A 2 7.52 -23.54 1.12
N ASP A 3 7.33 -23.37 -0.19
CA ASP A 3 6.54 -22.27 -0.76
C ASP A 3 5.10 -22.32 -0.24
N PHE A 4 4.50 -23.51 -0.17
CA PHE A 4 3.15 -23.74 0.36
C PHE A 4 3.00 -23.22 1.81
N GLN A 5 3.96 -23.54 2.69
CA GLN A 5 3.95 -23.06 4.08
C GLN A 5 4.07 -21.53 4.18
N ARG A 6 4.62 -20.84 3.17
CA ARG A 6 4.69 -19.37 3.16
C ARG A 6 3.40 -18.74 2.68
N GLU A 7 2.78 -19.30 1.65
CA GLU A 7 1.47 -18.87 1.16
C GLU A 7 0.42 -19.00 2.27
N GLN A 8 0.43 -20.12 3.00
CA GLN A 8 -0.45 -20.34 4.14
C GLN A 8 -0.25 -19.27 5.23
N ARG A 9 1.00 -18.97 5.61
CA ARG A 9 1.27 -17.87 6.54
C ARG A 9 0.78 -16.51 6.06
N LYS A 10 0.75 -16.24 4.75
CA LYS A 10 0.20 -14.99 4.22
C LYS A 10 -1.31 -14.92 4.40
N ASN A 11 -2.00 -16.05 4.21
CA ASN A 11 -3.42 -16.15 4.48
C ASN A 11 -3.69 -16.00 5.98
N GLU A 12 -2.95 -16.70 6.84
CA GLU A 12 -3.09 -16.61 8.30
C GLU A 12 -2.92 -15.16 8.81
N HIS A 13 -1.97 -14.38 8.27
CA HIS A 13 -1.87 -12.95 8.64
C HIS A 13 -3.13 -12.15 8.32
N VAL A 14 -3.77 -12.43 7.18
CA VAL A 14 -5.02 -11.74 6.81
C VAL A 14 -6.16 -12.21 7.71
N GLU A 15 -6.27 -13.52 7.98
CA GLU A 15 -7.28 -14.07 8.88
C GLU A 15 -7.15 -13.49 10.29
N ILE A 16 -5.94 -13.47 10.85
CA ILE A 16 -5.67 -12.90 12.17
C ILE A 16 -6.02 -11.41 12.18
N ALA A 17 -5.62 -10.65 11.16
CA ALA A 17 -5.95 -9.23 11.07
C ALA A 17 -7.47 -8.99 10.96
N MET A 18 -8.20 -9.84 10.25
CA MET A 18 -9.66 -9.75 10.16
C MET A 18 -10.37 -10.21 11.44
N ALA A 19 -9.75 -11.10 12.22
CA ALA A 19 -10.27 -11.60 13.48
C ALA A 19 -9.93 -10.69 14.67
N GLN A 20 -9.02 -9.73 14.50
CA GLN A 20 -8.73 -8.73 15.53
C GLN A 20 -9.98 -7.89 15.78
N SER A 21 -10.43 -7.87 17.04
CA SER A 21 -11.43 -6.90 17.50
C SER A 21 -10.85 -5.50 17.47
N ASP A 22 -11.68 -4.51 17.18
CA ASP A 22 -11.29 -3.10 17.24
C ASP A 22 -10.56 -2.79 18.55
N ALA A 23 -9.44 -2.07 18.46
CA ALA A 23 -8.81 -1.51 19.64
C ALA A 23 -9.82 -0.56 20.29
N MET A 24 -10.32 -0.90 21.48
CA MET A 24 -11.36 -0.11 22.17
C MET A 24 -10.93 1.35 22.39
N HIS A 25 -9.61 1.61 22.42
CA HIS A 25 -9.03 2.93 22.58
C HIS A 25 -7.80 3.13 21.70
N SER A 26 -7.65 4.34 21.18
CA SER A 26 -6.47 4.79 20.44
C SER A 26 -5.95 6.12 21.01
N ASP A 27 -4.70 6.49 20.70
CA ASP A 27 -4.19 7.80 21.12
C ASP A 27 -4.96 8.98 20.48
N PHE A 28 -5.70 8.75 19.40
CA PHE A 28 -6.60 9.76 18.82
C PHE A 28 -7.75 10.13 19.78
N ASP A 29 -8.12 9.26 20.73
CA ASP A 29 -9.15 9.57 21.72
C ASP A 29 -8.71 10.69 22.68
N LYS A 30 -7.40 10.86 22.84
CA LYS A 30 -6.77 11.91 23.67
C LYS A 30 -6.65 13.25 22.93
N MET A 31 -6.99 13.29 21.64
CA MET A 31 -6.94 14.49 20.82
C MET A 31 -8.34 15.07 20.63
N ARG A 32 -8.45 16.40 20.66
CA ARG A 32 -9.67 17.14 20.34
C ARG A 32 -9.29 18.34 19.47
N PHE A 33 -10.02 18.52 18.38
CA PHE A 33 -9.92 19.72 17.57
C PHE A 33 -10.78 20.82 18.19
N VAL A 34 -10.27 22.05 18.23
CA VAL A 34 -11.07 23.22 18.60
C VAL A 34 -12.02 23.51 17.45
N HIS A 35 -13.32 23.39 17.69
CA HIS A 35 -14.33 23.68 16.69
C HIS A 35 -14.50 25.20 16.51
N HIS A 36 -14.56 25.64 15.25
CA HIS A 36 -14.85 27.02 14.89
C HIS A 36 -16.28 27.13 14.34
N SER A 37 -17.22 27.61 15.15
CA SER A 37 -18.65 27.66 14.81
C SER A 37 -19.00 28.60 13.65
N ILE A 38 -18.12 29.57 13.37
CA ILE A 38 -18.26 30.53 12.27
C ILE A 38 -16.95 30.50 11.47
N PRO A 39 -16.80 29.60 10.50
CA PRO A 39 -15.59 29.50 9.69
C PRO A 39 -15.47 30.69 8.74
N SER A 40 -14.25 31.17 8.52
CA SER A 40 -13.92 32.21 7.54
C SER A 40 -13.47 31.66 6.17
N ILE A 41 -13.70 30.36 5.93
CA ILE A 41 -13.26 29.63 4.73
C ILE A 41 -14.46 28.94 4.07
N ASN A 42 -14.50 28.89 2.74
CA ASN A 42 -15.49 28.11 2.00
C ASN A 42 -15.04 26.65 1.88
N VAL A 43 -15.96 25.70 1.92
CA VAL A 43 -15.66 24.28 1.70
C VAL A 43 -15.01 24.04 0.33
N ASN A 44 -15.39 24.83 -0.68
CA ASN A 44 -14.81 24.73 -2.02
C ASN A 44 -13.35 25.21 -2.10
N ASP A 45 -12.86 25.92 -1.08
CA ASP A 45 -11.48 26.41 -1.00
C ASP A 45 -10.55 25.40 -0.30
N ILE A 46 -11.08 24.27 0.19
CA ILE A 46 -10.29 23.23 0.88
C ILE A 46 -9.49 22.44 -0.15
N ASP A 47 -8.17 22.53 -0.05
CA ASP A 47 -7.23 21.67 -0.78
C ASP A 47 -6.75 20.52 0.12
N LEU A 48 -6.93 19.28 -0.34
CA LEU A 48 -6.49 18.06 0.35
C LEU A 48 -5.15 17.55 -0.19
N THR A 49 -4.56 18.23 -1.16
CA THR A 49 -3.28 17.86 -1.73
C THR A 49 -2.20 17.86 -0.65
N SER A 50 -1.49 16.74 -0.52
CA SER A 50 -0.36 16.60 0.38
C SER A 50 0.92 16.54 -0.43
N GLN A 51 1.87 17.42 -0.11
CA GLN A 51 3.12 17.56 -0.84
C GLN A 51 4.33 17.48 0.09
N THR A 52 5.28 16.62 -0.28
CA THR A 52 6.67 16.64 0.19
C THR A 52 7.57 16.92 -1.02
N PRO A 53 8.87 17.19 -0.83
CA PRO A 53 9.79 17.42 -1.96
C PRO A 53 9.81 16.30 -3.00
N ASP A 54 9.56 15.06 -2.57
CA ASP A 54 9.68 13.86 -3.40
C ASP A 54 8.33 13.22 -3.77
N LEU A 55 7.23 13.70 -3.19
CA LEU A 55 5.92 13.06 -3.29
C LEU A 55 4.79 14.09 -3.31
N THR A 56 3.86 13.94 -4.26
CA THR A 56 2.61 14.71 -4.27
C THR A 56 1.44 13.74 -4.36
N MET A 57 0.55 13.78 -3.36
CA MET A 57 -0.66 12.96 -3.29
C MET A 57 -1.89 13.86 -3.31
N ALA A 58 -2.94 13.44 -4.01
CA ALA A 58 -4.21 14.17 -4.05
C ALA A 58 -4.91 14.25 -2.68
N TYR A 59 -4.58 13.33 -1.77
CA TYR A 59 -5.18 13.21 -0.45
C TYR A 59 -4.12 12.95 0.61
N PRO A 60 -4.33 13.34 1.88
CA PRO A 60 -3.38 13.13 2.96
C PRO A 60 -3.47 11.73 3.59
N VAL A 61 -4.11 10.78 2.89
CA VAL A 61 -4.31 9.39 3.30
C VAL A 61 -4.05 8.44 2.13
N TYR A 62 -3.67 7.20 2.42
CA TYR A 62 -3.40 6.18 1.42
C TYR A 62 -3.68 4.78 1.97
N ILE A 63 -3.83 3.80 1.08
CA ILE A 63 -4.00 2.40 1.45
C ILE A 63 -2.62 1.83 1.81
N ASN A 64 -2.40 1.52 3.09
CA ASN A 64 -1.09 1.05 3.57
C ASN A 64 -0.82 -0.42 3.17
N ALA A 65 0.45 -0.82 3.25
CA ALA A 65 0.93 -2.11 2.80
C ALA A 65 0.39 -3.26 3.68
N MET A 66 -0.46 -4.10 3.09
CA MET A 66 -1.08 -5.22 3.81
C MET A 66 -0.56 -6.58 3.34
N THR A 67 -0.70 -6.90 2.04
CA THR A 67 -0.63 -8.30 1.62
C THR A 67 -0.08 -8.57 0.20
N GLY A 68 0.04 -9.85 -0.13
CA GLY A 68 0.61 -10.40 -1.37
C GLY A 68 1.45 -11.65 -1.09
N GLY A 69 1.56 -12.53 -2.09
CA GLY A 69 2.26 -13.81 -2.00
C GLY A 69 1.36 -15.03 -1.77
N SER A 70 0.08 -14.98 -2.14
CA SER A 70 -0.85 -16.11 -2.29
C SER A 70 -1.99 -15.74 -3.26
N GLU A 71 -2.77 -16.72 -3.74
CA GLU A 71 -3.90 -16.44 -4.64
C GLU A 71 -5.01 -15.62 -3.97
N TRP A 72 -5.31 -15.88 -2.69
CA TRP A 72 -6.30 -15.08 -1.98
C TRP A 72 -5.85 -13.62 -1.82
N THR A 73 -4.58 -13.41 -1.51
CA THR A 73 -4.02 -12.06 -1.30
C THR A 73 -3.84 -11.29 -2.61
N LYS A 74 -3.71 -11.97 -3.75
CA LYS A 74 -3.86 -11.38 -5.10
C LYS A 74 -5.23 -10.74 -5.28
N ASN A 75 -6.31 -11.45 -4.94
CA ASN A 75 -7.68 -10.93 -5.06
C ASN A 75 -7.91 -9.71 -4.15
N ILE A 76 -7.26 -9.67 -2.98
CA ILE A 76 -7.29 -8.51 -2.09
C ILE A 76 -6.58 -7.31 -2.75
N ASN A 77 -5.35 -7.51 -3.26
CA ASN A 77 -4.60 -6.46 -3.96
C ASN A 77 -5.32 -5.95 -5.21
N GLU A 78 -6.02 -6.82 -5.94
CA GLU A 78 -6.87 -6.44 -7.08
C GLU A 78 -7.97 -5.45 -6.66
N LYS A 79 -8.76 -5.82 -5.64
CA LYS A 79 -9.87 -4.99 -5.15
C LYS A 79 -9.38 -3.65 -4.61
N LEU A 80 -8.31 -3.64 -3.82
CA LEU A 80 -7.72 -2.41 -3.28
C LEU A 80 -7.18 -1.52 -4.39
N ALA A 81 -6.61 -2.10 -5.45
CA ALA A 81 -6.14 -1.32 -6.59
C ALA A 81 -7.27 -0.69 -7.39
N VAL A 82 -8.41 -1.38 -7.54
CA VAL A 82 -9.61 -0.77 -8.12
C VAL A 82 -10.07 0.40 -7.25
N VAL A 83 -10.18 0.23 -5.93
CA VAL A 83 -10.55 1.33 -5.01
C VAL A 83 -9.58 2.50 -5.15
N ALA A 84 -8.27 2.25 -5.14
CA ALA A 84 -7.25 3.28 -5.30
C ALA A 84 -7.38 4.03 -6.64
N ARG A 85 -7.70 3.32 -7.73
CA ARG A 85 -7.93 3.93 -9.04
C ARG A 85 -9.16 4.85 -9.04
N GLU A 86 -10.30 4.35 -8.57
CA GLU A 86 -11.56 5.09 -8.60
C GLU A 86 -11.55 6.30 -7.65
N THR A 87 -10.78 6.23 -6.56
CA THR A 87 -10.69 7.30 -5.56
C THR A 87 -9.52 8.25 -5.77
N GLY A 88 -8.55 7.90 -6.60
CA GLY A 88 -7.29 8.64 -6.74
C GLY A 88 -6.34 8.50 -5.53
N LEU A 89 -6.64 7.61 -4.58
CA LEU A 89 -5.77 7.33 -3.44
C LEU A 89 -4.49 6.63 -3.90
N ALA A 90 -3.38 6.97 -3.24
CA ALA A 90 -2.18 6.14 -3.31
C ALA A 90 -2.41 4.80 -2.59
N MET A 91 -1.66 3.78 -2.97
CA MET A 91 -1.68 2.48 -2.30
C MET A 91 -0.29 1.87 -2.20
N ALA A 92 -0.06 1.05 -1.19
CA ALA A 92 1.13 0.20 -1.09
C ALA A 92 0.73 -1.28 -1.15
N VAL A 93 1.49 -2.09 -1.88
CA VAL A 93 1.35 -3.55 -1.79
C VAL A 93 2.14 -4.08 -0.60
N GLY A 94 1.81 -5.28 -0.11
CA GLY A 94 2.58 -5.94 0.94
C GLY A 94 4.00 -6.30 0.51
N SER A 95 4.80 -6.79 1.46
CA SER A 95 6.22 -7.10 1.23
C SER A 95 6.46 -7.98 -0.01
N THR A 96 7.19 -7.45 -0.99
CA THR A 96 7.48 -8.11 -2.28
C THR A 96 8.56 -9.19 -2.18
N HIS A 97 9.02 -9.52 -0.97
CA HIS A 97 10.06 -10.52 -0.74
C HIS A 97 9.64 -11.92 -1.23
N ALA A 98 8.34 -12.24 -1.21
CA ALA A 98 7.82 -13.49 -1.76
C ALA A 98 8.14 -13.65 -3.26
N ALA A 99 7.97 -12.58 -4.04
CA ALA A 99 8.24 -12.58 -5.48
C ALA A 99 9.72 -12.58 -5.85
N LEU A 100 10.63 -12.27 -4.91
CA LEU A 100 12.07 -12.47 -5.13
C LEU A 100 12.45 -13.95 -5.07
N ARG A 101 11.80 -14.71 -4.18
CA ARG A 101 12.11 -16.12 -3.94
C ARG A 101 11.39 -17.02 -4.94
N ASN A 102 10.10 -16.79 -5.15
CA ASN A 102 9.28 -17.53 -6.10
C ASN A 102 8.69 -16.55 -7.13
N PRO A 103 9.24 -16.50 -8.36
CA PRO A 103 8.74 -15.61 -9.41
C PRO A 103 7.27 -15.81 -9.76
N ARG A 104 6.67 -16.99 -9.50
CA ARG A 104 5.22 -17.23 -9.71
C ARG A 104 4.36 -16.31 -8.85
N MET A 105 4.88 -15.85 -7.71
CA MET A 105 4.17 -14.94 -6.81
C MET A 105 4.15 -13.49 -7.31
N ALA A 106 4.87 -13.16 -8.38
CA ALA A 106 4.89 -11.80 -8.93
C ALA A 106 3.49 -11.30 -9.28
N GLU A 107 2.64 -12.16 -9.85
CA GLU A 107 1.28 -11.78 -10.25
C GLU A 107 0.42 -11.27 -9.09
N THR A 108 0.67 -11.77 -7.88
CA THR A 108 -0.04 -11.34 -6.66
C THR A 108 0.24 -9.87 -6.28
N PHE A 109 1.30 -9.27 -6.84
CA PHE A 109 1.65 -7.86 -6.67
C PHE A 109 1.38 -7.06 -7.95
N THR A 110 1.76 -7.58 -9.13
CA THR A 110 1.60 -6.86 -10.40
C THR A 110 0.13 -6.65 -10.79
N ILE A 111 -0.79 -7.45 -10.24
CA ILE A 111 -2.23 -7.23 -10.39
C ILE A 111 -2.64 -5.81 -9.96
N ALA A 112 -2.00 -5.24 -8.94
CA ALA A 112 -2.29 -3.88 -8.51
C ALA A 112 -1.99 -2.86 -9.60
N ARG A 113 -0.84 -2.98 -10.27
CA ARG A 113 -0.48 -2.12 -11.41
C ARG A 113 -1.36 -2.40 -12.64
N LYS A 114 -1.79 -3.64 -12.86
CA LYS A 114 -2.74 -3.98 -13.94
C LYS A 114 -4.09 -3.28 -13.73
N MET A 115 -4.60 -3.26 -12.50
CA MET A 115 -5.89 -2.66 -12.18
C MET A 115 -5.84 -1.15 -11.99
N ASN A 116 -4.71 -0.60 -11.56
CA ASN A 116 -4.48 0.83 -11.44
C ASN A 116 -3.26 1.25 -12.28
N PRO A 117 -3.39 1.30 -13.63
CA PRO A 117 -2.26 1.55 -14.52
C PRO A 117 -1.56 2.87 -14.23
N GLU A 118 -2.30 3.95 -14.00
CA GLU A 118 -1.75 5.31 -13.85
C GLU A 118 -1.56 5.76 -12.39
N GLY A 119 -2.12 5.03 -11.42
CA GLY A 119 -2.12 5.43 -10.03
C GLY A 119 -0.77 5.30 -9.34
N MET A 120 -0.70 5.93 -8.16
CA MET A 120 0.48 5.89 -7.31
C MET A 120 0.49 4.59 -6.50
N ILE A 121 1.45 3.71 -6.79
CA ILE A 121 1.59 2.41 -6.12
C ILE A 121 2.99 2.29 -5.53
N PHE A 122 3.07 2.07 -4.23
CA PHE A 122 4.31 1.87 -3.49
C PHE A 122 4.67 0.40 -3.41
N SER A 123 5.96 0.11 -3.56
CA SER A 123 6.51 -1.22 -3.29
C SER A 123 6.99 -1.28 -1.84
N ASN A 124 6.54 -2.28 -1.09
CA ASN A 124 7.05 -2.55 0.26
C ASN A 124 8.25 -3.51 0.18
N VAL A 125 9.43 -3.01 0.54
CA VAL A 125 10.69 -3.75 0.49
C VAL A 125 11.33 -3.76 1.88
N GLY A 126 12.00 -4.87 2.21
CA GLY A 126 12.74 -4.96 3.48
C GLY A 126 14.05 -4.17 3.39
N ALA A 127 14.43 -3.52 4.50
CA ALA A 127 15.71 -2.83 4.59
C ALA A 127 16.92 -3.78 4.47
N ASP A 128 16.71 -5.08 4.67
CA ASP A 128 17.71 -6.15 4.54
C ASP A 128 17.96 -6.59 3.08
N VAL A 129 17.19 -6.10 2.12
CA VAL A 129 17.32 -6.50 0.71
C VAL A 129 18.52 -5.79 0.05
N PRO A 130 19.51 -6.52 -0.49
CA PRO A 130 20.62 -5.91 -1.21
C PRO A 130 20.14 -5.10 -2.43
N VAL A 131 20.83 -4.01 -2.74
CA VAL A 131 20.48 -3.07 -3.82
C VAL A 131 20.34 -3.78 -5.17
N GLU A 132 21.14 -4.80 -5.42
CA GLU A 132 21.12 -5.58 -6.66
C GLU A 132 19.77 -6.31 -6.85
N ARG A 133 19.13 -6.71 -5.74
CA ARG A 133 17.82 -7.38 -5.76
C ARG A 133 16.66 -6.40 -5.68
N LEU A 134 16.88 -5.20 -5.16
CA LEU A 134 15.87 -4.15 -5.05
C LEU A 134 15.27 -3.82 -6.42
N TRP A 135 16.10 -3.63 -7.44
CA TRP A 135 15.65 -3.32 -8.80
C TRP A 135 14.67 -4.34 -9.37
N LYS A 136 14.85 -5.63 -9.05
CA LYS A 136 13.94 -6.68 -9.48
C LYS A 136 12.56 -6.54 -8.83
N GLN A 137 12.51 -6.19 -7.54
CA GLN A 137 11.24 -5.95 -6.83
C GLN A 137 10.51 -4.74 -7.40
N LEU A 138 11.26 -3.66 -7.59
CA LEU A 138 10.75 -2.42 -8.15
C LEU A 138 10.13 -2.66 -9.54
N ASN A 139 10.77 -3.44 -10.40
CA ASN A 139 10.25 -3.69 -11.75
C ASN A 139 8.85 -4.33 -11.80
N TYR A 140 8.38 -4.98 -10.73
CA TYR A 140 7.02 -5.53 -10.69
C TYR A 140 5.93 -4.43 -10.75
N LEU A 141 6.19 -3.26 -10.18
CA LEU A 141 5.19 -2.18 -10.07
C LEU A 141 5.54 -0.94 -10.88
N ARG A 142 6.62 -1.01 -11.67
CA ARG A 142 7.20 0.12 -12.38
C ARG A 142 6.16 0.79 -13.28
N HIS A 143 6.01 2.08 -13.08
CA HIS A 143 5.18 2.93 -13.91
C HIS A 143 6.02 3.58 -15.02
N LYS A 144 5.41 3.89 -16.18
CA LYS A 144 6.11 4.59 -17.27
C LYS A 144 6.37 6.08 -16.97
N ARG A 145 5.48 6.70 -16.18
CA ARG A 145 5.51 8.15 -15.88
C ARG A 145 6.40 8.52 -14.69
N TYR A 146 6.58 7.61 -13.72
CA TYR A 146 7.38 7.88 -12.52
C TYR A 146 8.81 7.35 -12.74
N LYS A 147 9.78 8.27 -12.93
CA LYS A 147 11.20 7.93 -13.09
C LYS A 147 11.80 7.31 -11.82
N SER A 148 11.30 7.74 -10.66
CA SER A 148 11.60 7.20 -9.34
C SER A 148 10.41 6.41 -8.82
N MET A 149 10.69 5.26 -8.22
CA MET A 149 9.66 4.40 -7.65
C MET A 149 9.63 4.59 -6.15
N LEU A 150 8.43 4.76 -5.60
CA LEU A 150 8.25 5.03 -4.20
C LEU A 150 8.33 3.73 -3.38
N ILE A 151 9.22 3.75 -2.39
CA ILE A 151 9.57 2.61 -1.57
C ILE A 151 9.03 2.83 -0.16
N LEU A 152 8.34 1.83 0.36
CA LEU A 152 8.04 1.73 1.79
C LEU A 152 9.06 0.77 2.41
N LEU A 153 10.00 1.30 3.19
CA LEU A 153 11.00 0.49 3.89
C LEU A 153 10.38 -0.16 5.12
N LYS A 154 10.50 -1.49 5.20
CA LYS A 154 10.14 -2.26 6.38
C LYS A 154 11.36 -2.40 7.31
N ASN A 155 11.19 -2.01 8.58
CA ASN A 155 12.09 -2.34 9.69
C ASN A 155 11.96 -3.81 10.12
#